data_AF-A0A2U9IAT9-F1
#
_entry.id   AF-A0A2U9IAT9-F1
#
_cell.length_a   1.000
_cell.length_b   1.000
_cell.length_c   1.000
_cell.angle_alpha   90.00
_cell.angle_beta   90.00
_cell.angle_gamma   90.00
#
_symmetry.space_group_name_H-M   'P 1'
#
loop_
_entity.id
_entity.type
_entity.pdbx_description
1 polymer ?
#
loop_
_entity_poly.entity_id
_entity_poly.type
_entity_poly.pdbx_seq_one_letter_code
_entity_poly.pdbx_strand_id
1 'polypeptide(L)'
;FINQNEKLVKQFGMLRKYDDSKRFLQQHPQLVCEETANYLVIWCINLEMEEKHDLMTHVAHQCITMQYILDISKQLDVDPRACVPSFYTKIQVAETEYKDSFNDDLKSFIGRIEKRAQEKLEAAIKEVEEEERKERLGPGGLDPLEVLESLPKELRDCFDKQDIPLLQETIAKMPQEEAVYHMKRCVDSGLWIPDGG
;
A
#
# COMPACT_ATOMS: atom_id res chain seq x y z
N PHE A 1 23.99 3.91 -7.91
CA PHE A 1 23.83 2.71 -8.75
C PHE A 1 22.61 2.80 -9.68
N ILE A 2 21.38 2.87 -9.13
CA ILE A 2 20.14 2.82 -9.92
C ILE A 2 20.04 3.92 -10.99
N ASN A 3 20.35 5.18 -10.65
CA ASN A 3 20.27 6.30 -11.61
C ASN A 3 21.08 6.07 -12.90
N GLN A 4 22.12 5.25 -12.87
CA GLN A 4 22.96 4.95 -14.02
C GLN A 4 22.53 3.67 -14.76
N ASN A 5 21.87 2.74 -14.07
CA ASN A 5 21.60 1.39 -14.55
C ASN A 5 20.10 1.08 -14.70
N GLU A 6 19.20 2.03 -14.41
CA GLU A 6 17.75 1.81 -14.37
C GLU A 6 17.21 1.13 -15.63
N LYS A 7 17.63 1.60 -16.82
CA LYS A 7 17.21 1.02 -18.10
C LYS A 7 17.62 -0.44 -18.23
N LEU A 8 18.83 -0.79 -17.79
CA LEU A 8 19.34 -2.15 -17.85
C LEU A 8 18.66 -3.05 -16.80
N VAL A 9 18.39 -2.52 -15.61
CA VAL A 9 17.63 -3.24 -14.56
C VAL A 9 16.21 -3.55 -15.05
N LYS A 10 15.52 -2.57 -15.64
CA LYS A 10 14.20 -2.79 -16.25
C LYS A 10 14.27 -3.80 -17.38
N GLN A 11 15.27 -3.71 -18.26
CA GLN A 11 15.46 -4.69 -19.33
C GLN A 11 15.65 -6.10 -18.80
N PHE A 12 16.49 -6.29 -17.77
CA PHE A 12 16.63 -7.59 -17.09
C PHE A 12 15.29 -8.07 -16.52
N GLY A 13 14.55 -7.20 -15.82
CA GLY A 13 13.23 -7.51 -15.28
C GLY A 13 12.19 -7.92 -16.33
N MET A 14 12.39 -7.53 -17.59
CA MET A 14 11.54 -7.92 -18.72
C MET A 14 11.97 -9.22 -19.40
N LEU A 15 13.14 -9.80 -19.07
CA LEU A 15 13.55 -11.08 -19.62
C LEU A 15 12.77 -12.24 -18.98
N ARG A 16 12.78 -13.40 -19.62
CA ARG A 16 12.16 -14.63 -19.06
C ARG A 16 12.94 -15.89 -19.36
N LYS A 17 13.43 -16.02 -20.59
CA LYS A 17 14.24 -17.18 -20.98
C LYS A 17 15.54 -17.20 -20.18
N TYR A 18 15.88 -18.37 -19.65
CA TYR A 18 17.06 -18.54 -18.80
C TYR A 18 18.35 -18.18 -19.53
N ASP A 19 18.53 -18.63 -20.78
CA ASP A 19 19.74 -18.35 -21.55
C ASP A 19 19.92 -16.85 -21.86
N ASP A 20 18.82 -16.16 -22.18
CA ASP A 20 18.83 -14.71 -22.43
C ASP A 20 19.18 -13.95 -21.14
N SER A 21 18.56 -14.33 -20.03
CA SER A 21 18.78 -13.70 -18.72
C SER A 21 20.22 -13.92 -18.23
N LYS A 22 20.75 -15.14 -18.39
CA LYS A 22 22.13 -15.51 -18.11
C LYS A 22 23.11 -14.67 -18.93
N ARG A 23 22.92 -14.64 -20.25
CA ARG A 23 23.79 -13.87 -21.15
C ARG A 23 23.76 -12.38 -20.81
N PHE A 24 22.58 -11.84 -20.50
CA PHE A 24 22.43 -10.44 -20.13
C PHE A 24 23.19 -10.09 -18.85
N LEU A 25 23.06 -10.89 -17.79
CA LEU A 25 23.80 -10.68 -16.54
C LEU A 25 25.32 -10.87 -16.71
N GLN A 26 25.77 -11.75 -17.61
CA GLN A 26 27.19 -11.89 -17.93
C GLN A 26 27.75 -10.69 -18.70
N GLN A 27 26.94 -10.06 -19.56
CA GLN A 27 27.31 -8.83 -20.28
C GLN A 27 27.24 -7.59 -19.40
N HIS A 28 26.41 -7.62 -18.35
CA HIS A 28 26.21 -6.53 -17.41
C HIS A 28 26.40 -7.01 -15.95
N PRO A 29 27.61 -7.46 -15.57
CA PRO A 29 27.87 -8.07 -14.27
C PRO A 29 27.65 -7.12 -13.09
N GLN A 30 27.68 -5.80 -13.34
CA GLN A 30 27.35 -4.81 -12.32
C GLN A 30 25.90 -4.88 -11.84
N LEU A 31 24.99 -5.48 -12.62
CA LEU A 31 23.58 -5.66 -12.24
C LEU A 31 23.36 -6.77 -11.21
N VAL A 32 24.34 -7.64 -11.02
CA VAL A 32 24.25 -8.77 -10.08
C VAL A 32 24.57 -8.27 -8.67
N CYS A 33 23.61 -7.57 -8.06
CA CYS A 33 23.75 -6.94 -6.74
C CYS A 33 22.39 -6.73 -6.04
N GLU A 34 22.43 -6.41 -4.75
CA GLU A 34 21.24 -6.20 -3.92
C GLU A 34 20.40 -5.00 -4.39
N GLU A 35 21.03 -3.95 -4.92
CA GLU A 35 20.32 -2.77 -5.42
C GLU A 35 19.38 -3.12 -6.59
N THR A 36 19.80 -4.02 -7.48
CA THR A 36 18.94 -4.51 -8.57
C THR A 36 17.74 -5.26 -8.01
N ALA A 37 17.94 -6.17 -7.06
CA ALA A 37 16.84 -6.90 -6.42
C ALA A 37 15.86 -5.93 -5.76
N ASN A 38 16.36 -4.99 -4.95
CA ASN A 38 15.56 -3.98 -4.25
C ASN A 38 14.76 -3.10 -5.22
N TYR A 39 15.35 -2.69 -6.33
CA TYR A 39 14.65 -1.92 -7.35
C TYR A 39 13.51 -2.73 -7.98
N LEU A 40 13.76 -4.00 -8.34
CA LEU A 40 12.72 -4.86 -8.91
C LEU A 40 11.55 -5.08 -7.93
N VAL A 41 11.82 -5.21 -6.63
CA VAL A 41 10.75 -5.25 -5.61
C VAL A 41 9.88 -3.99 -5.66
N ILE A 42 10.50 -2.81 -5.63
CA ILE A 42 9.76 -1.53 -5.70
C ILE A 42 8.98 -1.43 -7.00
N TRP A 43 9.58 -1.86 -8.11
CA TRP A 43 8.92 -1.83 -9.41
C TRP A 43 7.70 -2.77 -9.45
N CYS A 44 7.79 -3.98 -8.89
CA CYS A 44 6.65 -4.88 -8.73
C CYS A 44 5.51 -4.24 -7.92
N ILE A 45 5.82 -3.57 -6.79
CA ILE A 45 4.80 -2.87 -5.98
C ILE A 45 4.11 -1.78 -6.80
N ASN A 46 4.87 -0.97 -7.54
CA ASN A 46 4.30 0.10 -8.35
C ASN A 46 3.43 -0.45 -9.49
N LEU A 47 3.86 -1.52 -10.15
CA LEU A 47 3.08 -2.19 -11.19
C LEU A 47 1.75 -2.72 -10.63
N GLU A 48 1.77 -3.29 -9.43
CA GLU A 48 0.58 -3.79 -8.76
C GLU A 48 -0.38 -2.66 -8.40
N MET A 49 0.14 -1.54 -7.86
CA MET A 49 -0.65 -0.34 -7.60
C MET A 49 -1.24 0.29 -8.87
N GLU A 50 -0.60 0.09 -10.03
CA GLU A 50 -1.07 0.51 -11.35
C GLU A 50 -2.01 -0.53 -12.01
N GLU A 51 -2.46 -1.56 -11.28
CA GLU A 51 -3.31 -2.66 -11.77
C GLU A 51 -2.69 -3.48 -12.91
N LYS A 52 -1.35 -3.47 -13.04
CA LYS A 52 -0.59 -4.21 -14.07
C LYS A 52 -0.14 -5.58 -13.55
N HIS A 53 -1.08 -6.39 -13.07
CA HIS A 53 -0.82 -7.67 -12.39
C HIS A 53 0.04 -8.66 -13.21
N ASP A 54 -0.26 -8.83 -14.51
CA ASP A 54 0.49 -9.74 -15.38
C ASP A 54 1.96 -9.31 -15.53
N LEU A 55 2.17 -8.00 -15.69
CA LEU A 55 3.51 -7.44 -15.82
C LEU A 55 4.26 -7.51 -14.49
N MET A 56 3.59 -7.27 -13.36
CA MET A 56 4.17 -7.45 -12.03
C MET A 56 4.65 -8.89 -11.84
N THR A 57 3.81 -9.87 -12.18
CA THR A 57 4.13 -11.31 -12.10
C THR A 57 5.32 -11.67 -12.98
N HIS A 58 5.42 -11.07 -14.16
CA HIS A 58 6.56 -11.26 -15.06
C HIS A 58 7.86 -10.73 -14.46
N VAL A 59 7.85 -9.51 -13.93
CA VAL A 59 9.02 -8.88 -13.29
C VAL A 59 9.40 -9.59 -11.99
N ALA A 60 8.41 -10.06 -11.22
CA ALA A 60 8.61 -10.79 -9.97
C ALA A 60 9.50 -12.02 -10.13
N HIS A 61 9.36 -12.74 -11.25
CA HIS A 61 10.22 -13.88 -11.56
C HIS A 61 11.70 -13.50 -11.66
N GLN A 62 12.01 -12.36 -12.28
CA GLN A 62 13.40 -11.87 -12.38
C GLN A 62 13.91 -11.32 -11.05
N CYS A 63 13.02 -10.77 -10.22
CA CYS A 63 13.36 -10.38 -8.85
C CYS A 63 13.80 -11.61 -8.03
N ILE A 64 13.02 -12.69 -8.05
CA ILE A 64 13.34 -13.94 -7.33
C ILE A 64 14.57 -14.63 -7.92
N THR A 65 14.75 -14.57 -9.24
CA THR A 65 15.98 -15.02 -9.91
C THR A 65 17.21 -14.30 -9.34
N MET A 66 17.17 -12.98 -9.22
CA MET A 66 18.27 -12.21 -8.64
C MET A 66 18.49 -12.56 -7.15
N GLN A 67 17.42 -12.71 -6.36
CA GLN A 67 17.52 -13.10 -4.96
C GLN A 67 18.20 -14.46 -4.80
N TYR A 68 17.80 -15.46 -5.57
CA TYR A 68 18.41 -16.79 -5.55
C TYR A 68 19.91 -16.75 -5.92
N ILE A 69 20.31 -15.93 -6.90
CA ILE A 69 21.73 -15.75 -7.25
C ILE A 69 22.51 -15.17 -6.07
N LEU A 70 21.95 -14.16 -5.39
CA LEU A 70 22.55 -13.53 -4.20
C LEU A 70 22.58 -14.49 -3.01
N ASP A 71 21.58 -15.35 -2.85
CA ASP A 71 21.53 -16.33 -1.76
C ASP A 71 22.55 -17.46 -1.96
N ILE A 72 22.74 -17.93 -3.19
CA ILE A 72 23.82 -18.88 -3.53
C ILE A 72 25.18 -18.26 -3.19
N SER A 73 25.37 -16.98 -3.50
CA SER A 73 26.58 -16.23 -3.17
C SER A 73 26.84 -16.16 -1.67
N LYS A 74 25.80 -15.85 -0.87
CA LYS A 74 25.87 -15.81 0.59
C LYS A 74 26.17 -17.19 1.19
N GLN A 75 25.57 -18.25 0.65
CA GLN A 75 25.79 -19.62 1.10
C GLN A 75 27.22 -20.13 0.82
N LEU A 76 27.78 -19.74 -0.33
CA LEU A 76 29.10 -20.18 -0.77
C LEU A 76 30.24 -19.24 -0.37
N ASP A 77 29.92 -18.06 0.19
CA ASP A 77 30.85 -16.99 0.52
C ASP A 77 31.73 -16.56 -0.68
N VAL A 78 31.10 -16.34 -1.84
CA VAL A 78 31.76 -15.91 -3.09
C VAL A 78 31.02 -14.75 -3.74
N ASP A 79 31.69 -14.00 -4.62
CA ASP A 79 31.08 -12.91 -5.37
C ASP A 79 29.85 -13.40 -6.19
N PRO A 80 28.69 -12.73 -6.10
CA PRO A 80 27.45 -13.18 -6.75
C PRO A 80 27.53 -13.25 -8.28
N ARG A 81 28.44 -12.50 -8.91
CA ARG A 81 28.69 -12.58 -10.36
C ARG A 81 29.22 -13.94 -10.77
N ALA A 82 29.96 -14.62 -9.89
CA ALA A 82 30.44 -15.98 -10.12
C ALA A 82 29.32 -17.03 -9.97
N CYS A 83 28.23 -16.71 -9.28
CA CYS A 83 27.11 -17.61 -9.05
C CYS A 83 26.10 -17.65 -10.21
N VAL A 84 26.09 -16.63 -11.10
CA VAL A 84 25.13 -16.53 -12.22
C VAL A 84 25.07 -17.81 -13.06
N PRO A 85 26.19 -18.39 -13.56
CA PRO A 85 26.11 -19.61 -14.36
C PRO A 85 25.58 -20.80 -13.56
N SER A 86 25.96 -20.90 -12.28
CA SER A 86 25.55 -21.98 -11.37
C SER A 86 24.05 -21.98 -11.14
N PHE A 87 23.45 -20.81 -10.88
CA PHE A 87 21.99 -20.67 -10.76
C PHE A 87 21.27 -21.17 -12.01
N TYR A 88 21.64 -20.67 -13.20
CA TYR A 88 20.92 -21.03 -14.42
C TYR A 88 21.12 -22.51 -14.81
N THR A 89 22.31 -23.08 -14.58
CA THR A 89 22.51 -24.51 -14.75
C THR A 89 21.63 -25.31 -13.80
N LYS A 90 21.56 -24.93 -12.51
CA LYS A 90 20.67 -25.58 -11.53
C LYS A 90 19.22 -25.45 -11.95
N ILE A 91 18.67 -24.26 -12.17
CA ILE A 91 17.23 -24.12 -12.50
C ILE A 91 16.84 -24.80 -13.83
N GLN A 92 17.75 -24.94 -14.79
CA GLN A 92 17.50 -25.64 -16.06
C GLN A 92 17.56 -27.17 -15.91
N VAL A 93 18.59 -27.68 -15.22
CA VAL A 93 18.91 -29.12 -15.14
C VAL A 93 18.32 -29.80 -13.89
N ALA A 94 17.95 -29.04 -12.86
CA ALA A 94 17.66 -29.57 -11.53
C ALA A 94 16.42 -30.47 -11.44
N GLU A 95 16.51 -31.33 -10.42
CA GLU A 95 15.47 -32.10 -9.77
C GLU A 95 14.24 -31.23 -9.48
N THR A 96 13.06 -31.83 -9.66
CA THR A 96 11.74 -31.20 -9.52
C THR A 96 11.63 -30.33 -8.26
N GLU A 97 12.23 -30.77 -7.15
CA GLU A 97 12.23 -30.06 -5.86
C GLU A 97 12.81 -28.64 -5.91
N TYR A 98 13.89 -28.40 -6.67
CA TYR A 98 14.49 -27.06 -6.76
C TYR A 98 13.59 -26.08 -7.53
N LYS A 99 12.92 -26.57 -8.58
CA LYS A 99 11.96 -25.79 -9.36
C LYS A 99 10.69 -25.52 -8.55
N ASP A 100 10.23 -26.51 -7.79
CA ASP A 100 9.06 -26.35 -6.92
C ASP A 100 9.32 -25.30 -5.84
N SER A 101 10.47 -25.38 -5.15
CA SER A 101 10.88 -24.36 -4.19
C SER A 101 10.93 -22.96 -4.81
N PHE A 102 11.54 -22.82 -5.99
CA PHE A 102 11.59 -21.53 -6.69
C PHE A 102 10.19 -21.00 -7.02
N ASN A 103 9.29 -21.87 -7.49
CA ASN A 103 7.93 -21.48 -7.84
C ASN A 103 7.10 -21.10 -6.61
N ASP A 104 7.28 -21.80 -5.50
CA ASP A 104 6.58 -21.50 -4.25
C ASP A 104 7.09 -20.20 -3.61
N ASP A 105 8.39 -19.93 -3.70
CA ASP A 105 8.96 -18.64 -3.30
C ASP A 105 8.46 -17.50 -4.19
N LEU A 106 8.32 -17.74 -5.51
CA LEU A 106 7.75 -16.78 -6.43
C LEU A 106 6.29 -16.46 -6.09
N LYS A 107 5.45 -17.47 -5.86
CA LYS A 107 4.06 -17.26 -5.41
C LYS A 107 4.01 -16.50 -4.09
N SER A 108 4.83 -16.90 -3.12
CA SER A 108 4.92 -16.24 -1.82
C SER A 108 5.37 -14.78 -1.94
N PHE A 109 6.29 -14.50 -2.87
CA PHE A 109 6.72 -13.15 -3.16
C PHE A 109 5.60 -12.31 -3.79
N ILE A 110 4.91 -12.84 -4.79
CA ILE A 110 3.75 -12.20 -5.43
C ILE A 110 2.70 -11.82 -4.39
N GLY A 111 2.29 -12.76 -3.51
CA GLY A 111 1.32 -12.46 -2.46
C GLY A 111 1.78 -11.38 -1.48
N ARG A 112 3.09 -11.27 -1.21
CA ARG A 112 3.64 -10.15 -0.41
C ARG A 112 3.60 -8.82 -1.15
N ILE A 113 3.79 -8.81 -2.48
CA ILE A 113 3.67 -7.61 -3.31
C ILE A 113 2.22 -7.12 -3.32
N GLU A 114 1.26 -8.01 -3.60
CA GLU A 114 -0.18 -7.71 -3.60
C GLU A 114 -0.61 -7.09 -2.27
N LYS A 115 -0.27 -7.75 -1.15
CA LYS A 115 -0.57 -7.23 0.19
C LYS A 115 0.02 -5.83 0.42
N ARG A 116 1.29 -5.63 0.04
CA ARG A 116 1.97 -4.35 0.27
C ARG A 116 1.45 -3.24 -0.64
N ALA A 117 0.98 -3.56 -1.84
CA ALA A 117 0.30 -2.62 -2.71
C ALA A 117 -1.06 -2.20 -2.12
N GLN A 118 -1.84 -3.17 -1.62
CA GLN A 118 -3.10 -2.90 -0.91
C GLN A 118 -2.89 -2.01 0.32
N GLU A 119 -1.94 -2.35 1.19
CA GLU A 119 -1.62 -1.55 2.39
C GLU A 119 -1.27 -0.09 2.03
N LYS A 120 -0.56 0.14 0.92
CA LYS A 120 -0.24 1.48 0.44
C LYS A 120 -1.45 2.23 -0.10
N LEU A 121 -2.34 1.55 -0.81
CA LEU A 121 -3.56 2.15 -1.33
C LEU A 121 -4.50 2.55 -0.19
N GLU A 122 -4.71 1.67 0.79
CA GLU A 122 -5.51 1.96 1.98
C GLU A 122 -4.94 3.14 2.78
N ALA A 123 -3.62 3.21 2.94
CA ALA A 123 -2.96 4.34 3.59
C ALA A 123 -3.19 5.67 2.86
N ALA A 124 -3.10 5.67 1.52
CA ALA A 124 -3.35 6.86 0.72
C ALA A 124 -4.81 7.31 0.78
N ILE A 125 -5.76 6.38 0.74
CA ILE A 125 -7.19 6.69 0.89
C ILE A 125 -7.45 7.31 2.27
N LYS A 126 -6.92 6.71 3.32
CA LYS A 126 -7.07 7.22 4.69
C LYS A 126 -6.48 8.63 4.86
N GLU A 127 -5.35 8.91 4.22
CA GLU A 127 -4.72 10.24 4.25
C GLU A 127 -5.63 11.28 3.58
N VAL A 128 -6.19 10.96 2.41
CA VAL A 128 -7.16 11.83 1.72
C VAL A 128 -8.43 12.02 2.55
N GLU A 129 -8.99 10.96 3.14
CA GLU A 129 -10.15 11.06 4.03
C GLU A 129 -9.87 11.93 5.27
N GLU A 130 -8.65 11.87 5.83
CA GLU A 130 -8.25 12.71 6.96
C GLU A 130 -8.05 14.18 6.55
N GLU A 131 -7.54 14.44 5.36
CA GLU A 131 -7.46 15.79 4.80
C GLU A 131 -8.86 16.38 4.56
N GLU A 132 -9.76 15.65 3.90
CA GLU A 132 -11.16 16.07 3.72
C GLU A 132 -11.87 16.26 5.07
N ARG A 133 -11.59 15.38 6.04
CA ARG A 133 -12.10 15.52 7.41
C ARG A 133 -11.61 16.81 8.05
N LYS A 134 -10.34 17.18 7.88
CA LYS A 134 -9.78 18.44 8.40
C LYS A 134 -10.43 19.67 7.77
N GLU A 135 -10.71 19.62 6.46
CA GLU A 135 -11.36 20.73 5.75
C GLU A 135 -12.80 20.97 6.18
N ARG A 136 -13.53 19.92 6.59
CA ARG A 136 -14.93 20.03 7.06
C ARG A 136 -15.10 20.27 8.56
N LEU A 137 -14.02 20.37 9.34
CA LEU A 137 -14.12 20.62 10.78
C LEU A 137 -14.81 21.96 11.04
N GLY A 138 -15.75 21.95 11.98
CA GLY A 138 -16.41 23.16 12.47
C GLY A 138 -15.47 24.08 13.28
N PRO A 139 -15.99 25.23 13.73
CA PRO A 139 -15.20 26.27 14.42
C PRO A 139 -14.50 25.81 15.71
N GLY A 140 -15.00 24.73 16.35
CA GLY A 140 -14.40 24.11 17.52
C GLY A 140 -13.58 22.85 17.22
N GLY A 141 -13.28 22.57 15.95
CA GLY A 141 -12.45 21.43 15.54
C GLY A 141 -13.17 20.08 15.59
N LEU A 142 -14.51 20.08 15.66
CA LEU A 142 -15.31 18.86 15.61
C LEU A 142 -15.87 18.64 14.20
N ASP A 143 -15.95 17.38 13.79
CA ASP A 143 -16.58 17.01 12.51
C ASP A 143 -18.11 16.99 12.67
N PRO A 144 -18.86 17.74 11.85
CA PRO A 144 -20.32 17.72 11.87
C PRO A 144 -20.91 16.31 11.72
N LEU A 145 -20.31 15.43 10.91
CA LEU A 145 -20.80 14.07 10.71
C LEU A 145 -20.61 13.21 11.96
N GLU A 146 -19.42 13.25 12.57
CA GLU A 146 -19.14 12.51 13.80
C GLU A 146 -20.01 12.99 14.97
N VAL A 147 -20.23 14.30 15.06
CA VAL A 147 -21.14 14.84 16.07
C VAL A 147 -22.54 14.32 15.82
N LEU A 148 -23.08 14.47 14.60
CA LEU A 148 -24.44 14.03 14.26
C LEU A 148 -24.65 12.53 14.54
N GLU A 149 -23.72 11.65 14.14
CA GLU A 149 -23.83 10.20 14.40
C GLU A 149 -23.82 9.85 15.89
N SER A 150 -23.06 10.61 16.68
CA SER A 150 -22.95 10.42 18.14
C SER A 150 -24.10 11.05 18.94
N LEU A 151 -24.96 11.86 18.31
CA LEU A 151 -26.09 12.48 19.01
C LEU A 151 -27.18 11.45 19.36
N PRO A 152 -27.91 11.66 20.48
CA PRO A 152 -29.15 10.95 20.76
C PRO A 152 -30.09 10.98 19.56
N LYS A 153 -30.84 9.89 19.36
CA LYS A 153 -31.76 9.76 18.21
C LYS A 153 -32.74 10.93 18.13
N GLU A 154 -33.25 11.38 19.27
CA GLU A 154 -34.20 12.51 19.35
C GLU A 154 -33.58 13.80 18.81
N LEU A 155 -32.32 14.10 19.14
CA LEU A 155 -31.60 15.27 18.62
C LEU A 155 -31.25 15.10 17.14
N ARG A 156 -30.84 13.90 16.72
CA ARG A 156 -30.61 13.58 15.30
C ARG A 156 -31.84 13.82 14.45
N ASP A 157 -32.99 13.29 14.88
CA ASP A 157 -34.27 13.44 14.19
C ASP A 157 -34.67 14.93 14.06
N CYS A 158 -34.27 15.79 15.02
CA CYS A 158 -34.50 17.24 14.94
C CYS A 158 -33.67 17.89 13.83
N PHE A 159 -32.38 17.53 13.72
CA PHE A 159 -31.49 18.03 12.66
C PHE A 159 -31.89 17.49 11.28
N ASP A 160 -32.27 16.22 11.18
CA ASP A 160 -32.74 15.60 9.93
C ASP A 160 -34.02 16.26 9.39
N LYS A 161 -34.94 16.64 10.28
CA LYS A 161 -36.20 17.33 9.93
C LYS A 161 -36.05 18.84 9.81
N GLN A 162 -34.88 19.39 10.17
CA GLN A 162 -34.66 20.83 10.29
C GLN A 162 -35.71 21.53 11.18
N ASP A 163 -36.16 20.85 12.24
CA ASP A 163 -37.25 21.31 13.12
C ASP A 163 -36.67 21.97 14.38
N ILE A 164 -36.46 23.28 14.31
CA ILE A 164 -35.93 24.10 15.41
C ILE A 164 -36.87 24.07 16.64
N PRO A 165 -38.20 24.21 16.51
CA PRO A 165 -39.12 24.04 17.64
C PRO A 165 -38.97 22.70 18.36
N LEU A 166 -38.89 21.60 17.60
CA LEU A 166 -38.72 20.26 18.17
C LEU A 166 -37.35 20.10 18.85
N LEU A 167 -36.31 20.73 18.32
CA LEU A 167 -34.99 20.75 18.94
C LEU A 167 -35.04 21.42 20.33
N GLN A 168 -35.68 22.59 20.44
CA GLN A 168 -35.83 23.31 21.71
C GLN A 168 -36.66 22.50 22.73
N GLU A 169 -37.73 21.85 22.30
CA GLU A 169 -38.55 21.00 23.16
C GLU A 169 -37.76 19.78 23.67
N THR A 170 -36.99 19.14 22.79
CA THR A 170 -36.12 18.01 23.15
C THR A 170 -35.08 18.42 24.19
N ILE A 171 -34.45 19.57 24.00
CA ILE A 171 -33.47 20.13 24.95
C ILE A 171 -34.12 20.47 26.30
N ALA A 172 -35.34 21.01 26.30
CA ALA A 172 -36.03 21.36 27.55
C ALA A 172 -36.42 20.13 28.39
N LYS A 173 -36.59 18.97 27.76
CA LYS A 173 -36.93 17.69 28.43
C LYS A 173 -35.72 16.92 28.95
N MET A 174 -34.52 17.23 28.46
CA MET A 174 -33.30 16.50 28.83
C MET A 174 -32.59 17.13 30.05
N PRO A 175 -31.74 16.38 30.76
CA PRO A 175 -30.93 16.93 31.85
C PRO A 175 -30.04 18.09 31.36
N GLN A 176 -29.95 19.15 32.17
CA GLN A 176 -29.20 20.36 31.81
C GLN A 176 -27.74 20.08 31.44
N GLU A 177 -27.08 19.15 32.11
CA GLU A 177 -25.69 18.78 31.82
C GLU A 177 -25.53 18.11 30.43
N GLU A 178 -26.47 17.24 30.05
CA GLU A 178 -26.47 16.58 28.74
C GLU A 178 -26.82 17.57 27.61
N ALA A 179 -27.79 18.45 27.84
CA ALA A 179 -28.15 19.52 26.92
C ALA A 179 -26.96 20.41 26.58
N VAL A 180 -26.23 20.87 27.60
CA VAL A 180 -25.05 21.72 27.41
C VAL A 180 -23.95 20.97 26.69
N TYR A 181 -23.71 19.71 27.05
CA TYR A 181 -22.71 18.87 26.40
C TYR A 181 -22.99 18.69 24.90
N HIS A 182 -24.20 18.29 24.52
CA HIS A 182 -24.55 18.06 23.12
C HIS A 182 -24.62 19.36 22.32
N MET A 183 -25.22 20.42 22.87
CA MET A 183 -25.36 21.69 22.16
C MET A 183 -24.02 22.35 21.90
N LYS A 184 -23.10 22.32 22.87
CA LYS A 184 -21.74 22.81 22.67
C LYS A 184 -21.07 22.08 21.50
N ARG A 185 -21.21 20.75 21.41
CA ARG A 185 -20.65 19.97 20.30
C ARG A 185 -21.31 20.30 18.96
N CYS A 186 -22.61 20.57 18.93
CA CYS A 186 -23.30 21.02 17.71
C CYS A 186 -22.77 22.38 17.23
N VAL A 187 -22.45 23.30 18.13
CA VAL A 187 -21.83 24.60 17.79
C VAL A 187 -20.38 24.43 17.34
N ASP A 188 -19.60 23.68 18.12
CA ASP A 188 -18.18 23.43 17.84
C ASP A 188 -17.97 22.66 16.53
N SER A 189 -18.95 21.87 16.09
CA SER A 189 -18.94 21.20 14.78
C SER A 189 -19.59 22.00 13.65
N GLY A 190 -20.22 23.14 13.94
CA GLY A 190 -20.93 23.94 12.93
C GLY A 190 -22.28 23.36 12.51
N LEU A 191 -22.78 22.29 13.15
CA LEU A 191 -24.16 21.78 12.96
C LEU A 191 -25.23 22.78 13.41
N TRP A 192 -24.90 23.64 14.37
CA TRP A 192 -25.82 24.63 14.92
C TRP A 192 -25.12 25.99 15.09
N ILE A 193 -25.77 27.07 14.65
CA ILE A 193 -25.25 28.43 14.81
C ILE A 193 -26.18 29.19 15.77
N PRO A 194 -25.73 29.52 17.01
CA PRO A 194 -26.58 30.16 18.01
C PRO A 194 -27.11 31.55 17.62
N ASP A 195 -26.40 32.25 16.72
CA ASP A 195 -26.64 33.65 16.35
C ASP A 195 -26.83 33.87 14.83
N GLY A 196 -27.17 32.83 14.07
CA GLY A 196 -27.27 32.88 12.61
C GLY A 196 -28.69 32.80 12.06
N GLY A 197 -29.43 33.91 12.07
CA GLY A 197 -30.59 34.16 11.19
C GLY A 197 -31.95 33.68 11.68
#